data_AF-A0A560F0Y3-F1
#
_entry.id   AF-A0A560F0Y3-F1
#
_cell.length_a   1.000
_cell.length_b   1.000
_cell.length_c   1.000
_cell.angle_alpha   90.00
_cell.angle_beta   90.00
_cell.angle_gamma   90.00
#
_symmetry.space_group_name_H-M   'P 1'
#
loop_
_entity.id
_entity.type
_entity.pdbx_description
1 polymer ?
#
loop_
_entity_poly.entity_id
_entity_poly.type
_entity_poly.pdbx_seq_one_letter_code
_entity_poly.pdbx_strand_id
1 'polypeptide(L)'
;MLELLVGKWGRTMDGTGSPSLPEKQAFEHYAFEFRVRARNHNIIANLILIIIVSLFGLSVYIFLNAQEIDKSKPPISTYKELELARISQEKILELAKSELEGLKREQSVGARTISDILGAMVVVGQSNERLNLINKKEDLLEKYGYYSSINEAKSKEEIDSQIFSVSIMLKDLDNELKKANEMLAIGELTKTDVTQVERYKNQSDTDLKILKSEAESARSANDIEGKYKDTDTITLIRTSLIRFGGVGVVLFLISILVPIYKHNIKLSAYYLARSDAISINSSLGTKNLKELTNILTPNYLFEKEPNTPLNEIARAISSLQK
;
A
#
# COMPACT_ATOMS: atom_id res chain seq x y z
N MET A 1 53.81 -18.07 3.55
CA MET A 1 54.38 -16.94 2.77
C MET A 1 55.31 -16.07 3.62
N LEU A 2 54.89 -15.55 4.78
CA LEU A 2 55.76 -14.79 5.69
C LEU A 2 56.98 -15.60 6.19
N GLU A 3 56.80 -16.86 6.57
CA GLU A 3 57.93 -17.71 6.98
C GLU A 3 58.93 -18.00 5.84
N LEU A 4 58.44 -18.08 4.60
CA LEU A 4 59.29 -18.23 3.41
C LEU A 4 60.13 -16.96 3.15
N LEU A 5 59.60 -15.78 3.47
CA LEU A 5 60.34 -14.51 3.39
C LEU A 5 61.35 -14.38 4.53
N VAL A 6 60.97 -14.71 5.77
CA VAL A 6 61.85 -14.65 6.95
C VAL A 6 63.03 -15.62 6.81
N GLY A 7 62.80 -16.84 6.30
CA GLY A 7 63.86 -17.84 6.09
C GLY A 7 64.86 -17.49 4.98
N LYS A 8 64.48 -16.64 4.02
CA LYS A 8 65.36 -16.16 2.95
C LYS A 8 66.22 -14.98 3.43
N TRP A 9 65.69 -14.17 4.35
CA TRP A 9 66.31 -12.94 4.87
C TRP A 9 67.53 -13.16 5.75
N GLY A 10 67.55 -14.25 6.53
CA GLY A 10 68.69 -14.57 7.40
C GLY A 10 70.00 -14.90 6.68
N ARG A 11 69.98 -15.02 5.34
CA ARG A 11 71.13 -15.47 4.53
C ARG A 11 71.76 -14.41 3.62
N THR A 12 71.16 -13.22 3.47
CA THR A 12 71.56 -12.25 2.41
C THR A 12 71.92 -10.85 2.90
N MET A 13 71.90 -10.60 4.20
CA MET A 13 72.43 -9.35 4.77
C MET A 13 73.92 -9.24 4.46
N ASP A 14 74.29 -8.26 3.62
CA ASP A 14 75.69 -7.88 3.46
C ASP A 14 76.24 -7.36 4.80
N GLY A 15 77.57 -7.40 4.97
CA GLY A 15 78.23 -6.99 6.21
C GLY A 15 77.96 -5.54 6.65
N THR A 16 77.21 -4.76 5.86
CA THR A 16 76.84 -3.36 6.14
C THR A 16 75.48 -3.23 6.85
N GLY A 17 74.71 -4.32 6.96
CA GLY A 17 73.41 -4.32 7.62
C GLY A 17 72.30 -3.58 6.85
N SER A 18 72.55 -3.21 5.59
CA SER A 18 71.57 -2.58 4.71
C SER A 18 71.03 -3.61 3.71
N PRO A 19 69.71 -3.65 3.45
CA PRO A 19 69.15 -4.54 2.43
C PRO A 19 69.64 -4.13 1.03
N SER A 20 69.91 -5.11 0.18
CA SER A 20 70.26 -4.85 -1.22
C SER A 20 69.10 -4.14 -1.95
N LEU A 21 69.41 -3.31 -2.96
CA LEU A 21 68.42 -2.63 -3.82
C LEU A 21 67.22 -3.52 -4.25
N PRO A 22 67.41 -4.76 -4.74
CA PRO A 22 66.30 -5.63 -5.09
C PRO A 22 65.45 -6.09 -3.89
N GLU A 23 66.03 -6.22 -2.69
CA GLU A 23 65.26 -6.54 -1.49
C GLU A 23 64.39 -5.37 -1.03
N LYS A 24 64.92 -4.14 -1.10
CA LYS A 24 64.13 -2.94 -0.77
C LYS A 24 62.90 -2.81 -1.66
N GLN A 25 63.06 -3.04 -2.96
CA GLN A 25 61.94 -3.04 -3.93
C GLN A 25 60.91 -4.13 -3.61
N ALA A 26 61.35 -5.33 -3.20
CA ALA A 26 60.44 -6.39 -2.80
C ALA A 26 59.60 -6.01 -1.57
N PHE A 27 60.20 -5.36 -0.56
CA PHE A 27 59.46 -4.90 0.63
C PHE A 27 58.42 -3.83 0.31
N GLU A 28 58.80 -2.85 -0.51
CA GLU A 28 57.87 -1.81 -0.96
C GLU A 28 56.69 -2.44 -1.72
N HIS A 29 56.94 -3.45 -2.55
CA HIS A 29 55.90 -4.21 -3.24
C HIS A 29 54.95 -4.94 -2.27
N TYR A 30 55.49 -5.67 -1.28
CA TYR A 30 54.64 -6.36 -0.29
C TYR A 30 53.83 -5.39 0.59
N ALA A 31 54.45 -4.29 1.03
CA ALA A 31 53.75 -3.24 1.77
C ALA A 31 52.60 -2.67 0.94
N PHE A 32 52.85 -2.39 -0.35
CA PHE A 32 51.83 -1.92 -1.28
C PHE A 32 50.67 -2.92 -1.44
N GLU A 33 50.95 -4.22 -1.64
CA GLU A 33 49.90 -5.24 -1.71
C GLU A 33 49.03 -5.29 -0.45
N PHE A 34 49.64 -5.18 0.73
CA PHE A 34 48.91 -5.15 2.00
C PHE A 34 48.02 -3.91 2.11
N ARG A 35 48.49 -2.72 1.68
CA ARG A 35 47.66 -1.51 1.62
C ARG A 35 46.48 -1.66 0.67
N VAL A 36 46.70 -2.26 -0.51
CA VAL A 36 45.62 -2.50 -1.48
C VAL A 36 44.56 -3.42 -0.88
N ARG A 37 44.96 -4.52 -0.23
CA ARG A 37 44.02 -5.43 0.46
C ARG A 37 43.29 -4.73 1.61
N ALA A 38 44.00 -3.94 2.42
CA ALA A 38 43.40 -3.16 3.50
C ALA A 38 42.33 -2.19 2.96
N ARG A 39 42.63 -1.49 1.86
CA ARG A 39 41.70 -0.59 1.18
C ARG A 39 40.47 -1.32 0.66
N ASN A 40 40.65 -2.49 0.04
CA ASN A 40 39.53 -3.29 -0.47
C ASN A 40 38.58 -3.73 0.66
N HIS A 41 39.12 -4.21 1.78
CA HIS A 41 38.29 -4.55 2.96
C HIS A 41 37.56 -3.34 3.54
N ASN A 42 38.19 -2.16 3.54
CA ASN A 42 37.54 -0.92 3.98
C ASN A 42 36.40 -0.52 3.03
N ILE A 43 36.60 -0.60 1.71
CA ILE A 43 35.55 -0.35 0.70
C ILE A 43 34.37 -1.31 0.91
N ILE A 44 34.63 -2.61 1.07
CA ILE A 44 33.59 -3.61 1.34
C ILE A 44 32.84 -3.28 2.64
N ALA A 45 33.56 -2.93 3.71
CA ALA A 45 32.94 -2.54 4.97
C ALA A 45 32.01 -1.31 4.81
N ASN A 46 32.45 -0.28 4.08
CA ASN A 46 31.63 0.91 3.83
C ASN A 46 30.40 0.58 2.98
N LEU A 47 30.51 -0.30 1.98
CA LEU A 47 29.35 -0.78 1.22
C LEU A 47 28.36 -1.53 2.11
N ILE A 48 28.83 -2.42 2.99
CA ILE A 48 27.97 -3.11 3.96
C ILE A 48 27.29 -2.11 4.89
N LEU A 49 28.01 -1.09 5.36
CA LEU A 49 27.45 -0.04 6.23
C LEU A 49 26.33 0.72 5.52
N ILE A 50 26.52 1.12 4.26
CA ILE A 50 25.49 1.76 3.44
C ILE A 50 24.26 0.85 3.32
N ILE A 51 24.46 -0.45 3.06
CA ILE A 51 23.35 -1.42 2.99
C ILE A 51 22.60 -1.49 4.32
N ILE A 52 23.30 -1.55 5.46
CA ILE A 52 22.68 -1.57 6.80
C ILE A 52 21.83 -0.31 7.02
N VAL A 53 22.36 0.87 6.69
CA VAL A 53 21.64 2.15 6.84
C VAL A 53 20.41 2.19 5.93
N SER A 54 20.53 1.76 4.68
CA SER A 54 19.40 1.67 3.74
C SER A 54 18.33 0.69 4.20
N LEU A 55 18.72 -0.48 4.72
CA LEU A 55 17.78 -1.44 5.31
C LEU A 55 17.06 -0.86 6.52
N PHE A 56 17.77 -0.14 7.38
CA PHE A 56 17.16 0.53 8.52
C PHE A 56 16.14 1.60 8.08
N GLY A 57 16.50 2.43 7.08
CA GLY A 57 15.57 3.39 6.47
C GLY A 57 14.34 2.71 5.86
N LEU A 58 14.52 1.58 5.16
CA LEU A 58 13.43 0.78 4.60
C LEU A 58 12.51 0.22 5.70
N SER A 59 13.07 -0.24 6.82
CA SER A 59 12.29 -0.71 7.97
C SER A 59 11.37 0.39 8.52
N VAL A 60 11.91 1.59 8.72
CA VAL A 60 11.14 2.77 9.15
C VAL A 60 10.08 3.13 8.11
N TYR A 61 10.44 3.13 6.83
CA TYR A 61 9.50 3.41 5.74
C TYR A 61 8.33 2.42 5.71
N ILE A 62 8.60 1.11 5.79
CA ILE A 62 7.55 0.08 5.84
C ILE A 62 6.67 0.29 7.06
N PHE A 63 7.27 0.57 8.22
CA PHE A 63 6.52 0.78 9.45
C PHE A 63 5.55 1.98 9.36
N LEU A 64 6.01 3.10 8.80
CA LEU A 64 5.20 4.32 8.65
C LEU A 64 4.10 4.16 7.57
N ASN A 65 4.40 3.53 6.44
CA ASN A 65 3.47 3.42 5.32
C ASN A 65 2.59 2.16 5.35
N ALA A 66 2.75 1.29 6.34
CA ALA A 66 1.92 0.09 6.45
C ALA A 66 0.46 0.37 6.83
N GLN A 67 0.05 1.63 7.03
CA GLN A 67 -1.36 2.01 7.06
C GLN A 67 -1.94 2.15 5.65
N GLU A 68 -1.18 2.68 4.69
CA GLU A 68 -1.63 2.82 3.29
C GLU A 68 -1.75 1.48 2.55
N ILE A 69 -0.95 0.50 2.98
CA ILE A 69 -1.00 -0.88 2.45
C ILE A 69 -2.30 -1.58 2.86
N ASP A 70 -2.96 -1.11 3.92
CA ASP A 70 -4.15 -1.72 4.48
C ASP A 70 -5.44 -0.99 4.06
N LYS A 71 -5.98 -1.37 2.89
CA LYS A 71 -7.19 -0.80 2.28
C LYS A 71 -8.51 -1.35 2.85
N SER A 72 -8.55 -1.71 4.13
CA SER A 72 -9.74 -2.38 4.72
C SER A 72 -10.81 -1.45 5.27
N LYS A 73 -10.47 -0.21 5.63
CA LYS A 73 -11.51 0.80 5.90
C LYS A 73 -12.04 1.32 4.56
N PRO A 74 -13.37 1.55 4.39
CA PRO A 74 -13.87 2.26 3.22
C PRO A 74 -13.07 3.57 3.15
N PRO A 75 -12.26 3.75 2.11
CA PRO A 75 -11.29 4.83 2.10
C PRO A 75 -12.02 6.15 2.27
N ILE A 76 -11.36 7.18 2.82
CA ILE A 76 -11.89 8.56 2.83
C ILE A 76 -12.36 8.97 1.42
N SER A 77 -11.79 8.36 0.37
CA SER A 77 -12.26 8.51 -1.00
C SER A 77 -13.69 8.03 -1.24
N THR A 78 -14.18 6.99 -0.56
CA THR A 78 -15.56 6.49 -0.68
C THR A 78 -16.60 7.51 -0.19
N TYR A 79 -16.37 8.13 0.96
CA TYR A 79 -17.22 9.23 1.42
C TYR A 79 -17.21 10.39 0.43
N LYS A 80 -16.02 10.77 -0.03
CA LYS A 80 -15.86 11.83 -1.03
C LYS A 80 -16.53 11.48 -2.37
N GLU A 81 -16.48 10.23 -2.80
CA GLU A 81 -17.13 9.73 -4.01
C GLU A 81 -18.66 9.80 -3.89
N LEU A 82 -19.23 9.39 -2.76
CA LEU A 82 -20.67 9.51 -2.49
C LEU A 82 -21.12 10.97 -2.42
N GLU A 83 -20.35 11.83 -1.75
CA GLU A 83 -20.65 13.26 -1.65
C GLU A 83 -20.63 13.94 -3.03
N LEU A 84 -19.61 13.65 -3.85
CA LEU A 84 -19.53 14.14 -5.22
C LEU A 84 -20.68 13.62 -6.09
N ALA A 85 -21.05 12.35 -5.93
CA ALA A 85 -22.19 11.76 -6.63
C ALA A 85 -23.51 12.43 -6.22
N ARG A 86 -23.72 12.70 -4.92
CA ARG A 86 -24.89 13.40 -4.39
C ARG A 86 -25.01 14.80 -4.99
N ILE A 87 -23.94 15.61 -4.90
CA ILE A 87 -23.92 16.98 -5.44
C ILE A 87 -24.20 16.99 -6.95
N SER A 88 -23.58 16.07 -7.69
CA SER A 88 -23.82 15.93 -9.14
C SER A 88 -25.29 15.59 -9.43
N GLN A 89 -25.84 14.63 -8.69
CA GLN A 89 -27.20 14.16 -8.87
C GLN A 89 -28.25 15.21 -8.47
N GLU A 90 -27.98 16.02 -7.44
CA GLU A 90 -28.82 17.17 -7.06
C GLU A 90 -28.95 18.18 -8.20
N LYS A 91 -27.84 18.52 -8.86
CA LYS A 91 -27.85 19.43 -10.02
C LYS A 91 -28.60 18.85 -11.21
N ILE A 92 -28.44 17.55 -11.47
CA ILE A 92 -29.19 16.85 -12.52
C ILE A 92 -30.70 16.89 -12.22
N LEU A 93 -31.09 16.63 -10.97
CA LEU A 93 -32.49 16.68 -10.55
C LEU A 93 -33.06 18.09 -10.65
N GLU A 94 -32.30 19.12 -10.27
CA GLU A 94 -32.69 20.53 -10.40
C GLU A 94 -32.92 20.90 -11.87
N LEU A 95 -31.99 20.53 -12.76
CA LEU A 95 -32.12 20.76 -14.19
C LEU A 95 -33.34 20.05 -14.79
N ALA A 96 -33.51 18.76 -14.46
CA ALA A 96 -34.64 17.97 -14.95
C ALA A 96 -35.99 18.53 -14.48
N LYS A 97 -36.07 19.02 -13.23
CA LYS A 97 -37.28 19.69 -12.71
C LYS A 97 -37.55 21.00 -13.46
N SER A 98 -36.52 21.80 -13.70
CA SER A 98 -36.63 23.04 -14.46
C SER A 98 -37.13 22.80 -15.90
N GLU A 99 -36.58 21.78 -16.56
CA GLU A 99 -37.00 21.35 -17.90
C GLU A 99 -38.46 20.88 -17.92
N LEU A 100 -38.86 20.03 -16.97
CA LEU A 100 -40.25 19.58 -16.83
C LEU A 100 -41.21 20.76 -16.68
N GLU A 101 -40.89 21.74 -15.84
CA GLU A 101 -41.72 22.94 -15.66
C GLU A 101 -41.74 23.82 -16.91
N GLY A 102 -40.64 23.88 -17.67
CA GLY A 102 -40.59 24.52 -18.97
C GLY A 102 -41.54 23.87 -19.98
N LEU A 103 -41.44 22.55 -20.13
CA LEU A 103 -42.28 21.79 -21.04
C LEU A 103 -43.76 21.89 -20.67
N LYS A 104 -44.11 21.88 -19.38
CA LYS A 104 -45.52 22.09 -18.93
C LYS A 104 -46.06 23.45 -19.37
N ARG A 105 -45.26 24.50 -19.29
CA ARG A 105 -45.65 25.84 -19.79
C ARG A 105 -45.86 25.83 -21.30
N GLU A 106 -44.96 25.21 -22.05
CA GLU A 106 -45.07 25.11 -23.51
C GLU A 106 -46.26 24.24 -23.94
N GLN A 107 -46.56 23.17 -23.21
CA GLN A 107 -47.74 22.33 -23.43
C GLN A 107 -49.03 23.13 -23.24
N SER A 108 -49.10 24.01 -22.23
CA SER A 108 -50.30 24.82 -21.97
C SER A 108 -50.68 25.77 -23.10
N VAL A 109 -49.74 26.07 -24.01
CA VAL A 109 -49.97 26.87 -25.23
C VAL A 109 -49.98 26.02 -26.51
N GLY A 110 -50.01 24.69 -26.39
CA GLY A 110 -50.05 23.76 -27.51
C GLY A 110 -48.72 23.58 -28.27
N ALA A 111 -47.60 24.07 -27.73
CA ALA A 111 -46.29 23.99 -28.39
C ALA A 111 -45.57 22.64 -28.14
N ARG A 112 -46.01 21.87 -27.14
CA ARG A 112 -45.44 20.55 -26.78
C ARG A 112 -46.53 19.52 -26.61
N THR A 113 -46.13 18.26 -26.79
CA THR A 113 -47.01 17.11 -26.60
C THR A 113 -46.95 16.62 -25.16
N ILE A 114 -47.98 15.90 -24.73
CA ILE A 114 -47.99 15.20 -23.43
C ILE A 114 -46.87 14.13 -23.36
N SER A 115 -46.47 13.53 -24.49
CA SER A 115 -45.34 12.61 -24.55
C SER A 115 -44.04 13.26 -24.08
N ASP A 116 -43.82 14.54 -24.41
CA ASP A 116 -42.64 15.30 -23.98
C ASP A 116 -42.64 15.48 -22.45
N ILE A 117 -43.82 15.78 -21.88
CA ILE A 117 -44.01 15.91 -20.42
C ILE A 117 -43.74 14.60 -19.71
N LEU A 118 -44.30 13.49 -20.21
CA LEU A 118 -44.11 12.17 -19.62
C LEU A 118 -42.64 11.75 -19.66
N GLY A 119 -41.96 11.99 -20.78
CA GLY A 119 -40.52 11.75 -20.89
C GLY A 119 -39.74 12.51 -19.81
N ALA A 120 -39.99 13.80 -19.66
CA ALA A 120 -39.34 14.62 -18.63
C ALA A 120 -39.71 14.20 -17.19
N MET A 121 -40.95 13.80 -16.94
CA MET A 121 -41.38 13.28 -15.63
C MET A 121 -40.64 12.00 -15.25
N VAL A 122 -40.47 11.08 -16.20
CA VAL A 122 -39.69 9.85 -15.99
C VAL A 122 -38.25 10.20 -15.65
N VAL A 123 -37.63 11.15 -16.36
CA VAL A 123 -36.26 11.61 -16.07
C VAL A 123 -36.16 12.22 -14.66
N VAL A 124 -37.13 13.05 -14.25
CA VAL A 124 -37.18 13.60 -12.89
C VAL A 124 -37.31 12.50 -11.84
N GLY A 125 -38.20 11.54 -12.05
CA GLY A 125 -38.43 10.45 -11.10
C GLY A 125 -37.21 9.52 -10.97
N GLN A 126 -36.57 9.15 -12.09
CA GLN A 126 -35.31 8.39 -12.09
C GLN A 126 -34.17 9.16 -11.39
N SER A 127 -34.09 10.47 -11.63
CA SER A 127 -33.08 11.31 -11.00
C SER A 127 -33.28 11.42 -9.49
N ASN A 128 -34.54 11.46 -9.04
CA ASN A 128 -34.92 11.48 -7.64
C ASN A 128 -34.68 10.14 -6.95
N GLU A 129 -35.02 9.03 -7.61
CA GLU A 129 -34.71 7.68 -7.16
C GLU A 129 -33.21 7.51 -6.89
N ARG A 130 -32.37 7.92 -7.85
CA ARG A 130 -30.92 7.83 -7.72
C ARG A 130 -30.39 8.69 -6.57
N LEU A 131 -30.92 9.89 -6.38
CA LEU A 131 -30.55 10.75 -5.26
C LEU A 131 -30.92 10.11 -3.91
N ASN A 132 -32.13 9.55 -3.79
CA ASN A 132 -32.56 8.84 -2.58
C ASN A 132 -31.68 7.63 -2.30
N LEU A 133 -31.32 6.87 -3.32
CA LEU A 133 -30.40 5.74 -3.19
C LEU A 133 -29.02 6.18 -2.67
N ILE A 134 -28.46 7.28 -3.21
CA ILE A 134 -27.18 7.84 -2.74
C ILE A 134 -27.27 8.28 -1.28
N ASN A 135 -28.32 9.01 -0.91
CA ASN A 135 -28.55 9.43 0.48
C ASN A 135 -28.70 8.23 1.41
N LYS A 136 -29.35 7.16 0.94
CA LYS A 136 -29.49 5.94 1.72
C LYS A 136 -28.16 5.21 1.90
N LYS A 137 -27.31 5.18 0.88
CA LYS A 137 -25.95 4.63 0.97
C LYS A 137 -25.09 5.41 1.96
N GLU A 138 -25.20 6.73 1.98
CA GLU A 138 -24.51 7.58 2.94
C GLU A 138 -24.94 7.26 4.38
N ASP A 139 -26.25 7.13 4.63
CA ASP A 139 -26.83 6.72 5.93
C ASP A 139 -26.33 5.32 6.37
N LEU A 140 -26.28 4.36 5.45
CA LEU A 140 -25.79 3.01 5.75
C LEU A 140 -24.29 2.98 6.03
N LEU A 141 -23.50 3.76 5.29
CA LEU A 141 -22.07 3.90 5.50
C LEU A 141 -21.75 4.55 6.86
N GLU A 142 -22.53 5.55 7.27
CA GLU A 142 -22.37 6.21 8.57
C GLU A 142 -22.78 5.29 9.73
N LYS A 143 -23.93 4.61 9.61
CA LYS A 143 -24.48 3.78 10.71
C LYS A 143 -23.79 2.46 10.88
N TYR A 144 -23.49 1.79 9.77
CA TYR A 144 -23.01 0.41 9.80
C TYR A 144 -21.55 0.32 9.39
N GLY A 145 -21.11 1.18 8.45
CA GLY A 145 -19.82 1.05 7.73
C GLY A 145 -19.97 0.41 6.34
N TYR A 146 -21.20 0.06 5.98
CA TYR A 146 -21.57 -0.61 4.75
C TYR A 146 -21.39 0.29 3.52
N TYR A 147 -20.69 -0.23 2.50
CA TYR A 147 -20.60 0.39 1.19
C TYR A 147 -20.87 -0.61 0.07
N SER A 148 -21.55 -0.13 -0.97
CA SER A 148 -21.77 -0.85 -2.22
C SER A 148 -21.59 0.09 -3.41
N SER A 149 -21.56 -0.44 -4.63
CA SER A 149 -21.44 0.34 -5.86
C SER A 149 -22.49 1.45 -5.92
N ILE A 150 -22.10 2.67 -6.30
CA ILE A 150 -22.99 3.86 -6.29
C ILE A 150 -24.29 3.64 -7.08
N ASN A 151 -24.23 2.86 -8.16
CA ASN A 151 -25.33 2.70 -9.11
C ASN A 151 -26.22 1.48 -8.88
N GLU A 152 -25.92 0.62 -7.90
CA GLU A 152 -26.63 -0.63 -7.70
C GLU A 152 -27.12 -0.74 -6.26
N ALA A 153 -28.39 -1.11 -6.06
CA ALA A 153 -28.88 -1.52 -4.76
C ALA A 153 -28.50 -2.98 -4.51
N LYS A 154 -27.93 -3.29 -3.34
CA LYS A 154 -27.52 -4.66 -2.97
C LYS A 154 -28.10 -5.11 -1.64
N SER A 155 -28.31 -4.16 -0.74
CA SER A 155 -28.95 -4.38 0.56
C SER A 155 -30.45 -4.17 0.44
N LYS A 156 -31.19 -4.83 1.33
CA LYS A 156 -32.64 -4.66 1.45
C LYS A 156 -33.02 -3.19 1.65
N GLU A 157 -32.28 -2.47 2.47
CA GLU A 157 -32.53 -1.06 2.78
C GLU A 157 -32.33 -0.13 1.58
N GLU A 158 -31.39 -0.45 0.68
CA GLU A 158 -31.21 0.27 -0.59
C GLU A 158 -32.39 0.01 -1.54
N ILE A 159 -32.82 -1.25 -1.66
CA ILE A 159 -33.95 -1.62 -2.52
C ILE A 159 -35.25 -1.02 -1.99
N ASP A 160 -35.47 -1.02 -0.68
CA ASP A 160 -36.63 -0.37 -0.04
C ASP A 160 -36.69 1.14 -0.35
N SER A 161 -35.53 1.82 -0.44
CA SER A 161 -35.45 3.23 -0.85
C SER A 161 -35.84 3.43 -2.32
N GLN A 162 -35.48 2.50 -3.20
CA GLN A 162 -35.92 2.53 -4.60
C GLN A 162 -37.42 2.25 -4.72
N ILE A 163 -37.94 1.24 -4.00
CA ILE A 163 -39.38 0.93 -3.91
C ILE A 163 -40.17 2.19 -3.50
N PHE A 164 -39.69 2.90 -2.48
CA PHE A 164 -40.31 4.15 -2.04
C PHE A 164 -40.33 5.20 -3.16
N SER A 165 -39.20 5.40 -3.86
CA SER A 165 -39.08 6.37 -4.94
C SER A 165 -39.98 6.04 -6.14
N VAL A 166 -40.02 4.78 -6.56
CA VAL A 166 -40.90 4.30 -7.64
C VAL A 166 -42.37 4.43 -7.24
N SER A 167 -42.72 4.20 -5.97
CA SER A 167 -44.10 4.38 -5.49
C SER A 167 -44.60 5.82 -5.58
N ILE A 168 -43.72 6.80 -5.37
CA ILE A 168 -44.04 8.23 -5.56
C ILE A 168 -44.25 8.51 -7.05
N MET A 169 -43.36 8.02 -7.91
CA MET A 169 -43.48 8.19 -9.37
C MET A 169 -44.80 7.60 -9.89
N LEU A 170 -45.20 6.42 -9.42
CA LEU A 170 -46.48 5.80 -9.79
C LEU A 170 -47.68 6.65 -9.40
N LYS A 171 -47.65 7.26 -8.21
CA LYS A 171 -48.71 8.18 -7.77
C LYS A 171 -48.78 9.41 -8.67
N ASP A 172 -47.65 9.93 -9.12
CA ASP A 172 -47.62 11.06 -10.05
C ASP A 172 -48.14 10.66 -11.43
N LEU A 173 -47.78 9.47 -11.93
CA LEU A 173 -48.31 8.91 -13.18
C LEU A 173 -49.81 8.64 -13.12
N ASP A 174 -50.34 8.21 -11.96
CA ASP A 174 -51.79 8.05 -11.75
C ASP A 174 -52.54 9.38 -11.86
N ASN A 175 -51.97 10.44 -11.27
CA ASN A 175 -52.54 11.78 -11.36
C ASN A 175 -52.54 12.29 -12.80
N GLU A 176 -51.44 12.07 -13.55
CA GLU A 176 -51.36 12.47 -14.95
C GLU A 176 -52.25 11.63 -15.86
N LEU A 177 -52.40 10.32 -15.58
CA LEU A 177 -53.34 9.47 -16.31
C LEU A 177 -54.78 9.95 -16.12
N LYS A 178 -55.14 10.37 -14.90
CA LYS A 178 -56.45 10.95 -14.62
C LYS A 178 -56.67 12.23 -15.44
N LYS A 179 -55.72 13.17 -15.42
CA LYS A 179 -55.79 14.41 -16.22
C LYS A 179 -55.87 14.12 -17.72
N ALA A 180 -55.07 13.19 -18.22
CA ALA A 180 -55.07 12.83 -19.64
C ALA A 180 -56.42 12.26 -20.09
N ASN A 181 -57.08 11.47 -19.24
CA ASN A 181 -58.43 10.97 -19.51
C ASN A 181 -59.48 12.10 -19.51
N GLU A 182 -59.36 13.07 -18.61
CA GLU A 182 -60.23 14.26 -18.59
C GLU A 182 -60.05 15.09 -19.87
N MET A 183 -58.80 15.30 -20.31
CA MET A 183 -58.47 16.03 -21.54
C MET A 183 -58.91 15.27 -22.81
N LEU A 184 -58.83 13.94 -22.82
CA LEU A 184 -59.37 13.10 -23.90
C LEU A 184 -60.89 13.28 -24.03
N ALA A 185 -61.61 13.37 -22.91
CA ALA A 185 -63.07 13.51 -22.92
C ALA A 185 -63.54 14.85 -23.53
N ILE A 186 -62.72 15.90 -23.42
CA ILE A 186 -62.97 17.21 -24.05
C ILE A 186 -62.34 17.36 -25.44
N GLY A 187 -61.66 16.32 -25.95
CA GLY A 187 -61.07 16.29 -27.29
C GLY A 187 -59.73 17.02 -27.42
N GLU A 188 -59.07 17.38 -26.31
CA GLU A 188 -57.77 18.04 -26.31
C GLU A 188 -56.60 17.06 -26.51
N LEU A 189 -56.80 15.78 -26.17
CA LEU A 189 -55.82 14.71 -26.36
C LEU A 189 -56.36 13.59 -27.23
N THR A 190 -55.43 12.84 -27.82
CA THR A 190 -55.74 11.63 -28.58
C THR A 190 -55.73 10.40 -27.68
N LYS A 191 -56.35 9.31 -28.13
CA LYS A 191 -56.27 8.02 -27.42
C LYS A 191 -54.83 7.48 -27.34
N THR A 192 -53.99 7.81 -28.31
CA THR A 192 -52.57 7.43 -28.33
C THR A 192 -51.84 8.03 -27.14
N ASP A 193 -52.12 9.29 -26.83
CA ASP A 193 -51.52 10.02 -25.71
C ASP A 193 -51.82 9.35 -24.36
N VAL A 194 -53.10 9.05 -24.11
CA VAL A 194 -53.53 8.32 -22.90
C VAL A 194 -52.86 6.95 -22.83
N THR A 195 -52.79 6.24 -23.96
CA THR A 195 -52.14 4.92 -24.04
C THR A 195 -50.65 5.01 -23.67
N GLN A 196 -49.95 6.11 -23.99
CA GLN A 196 -48.56 6.29 -23.60
C GLN A 196 -48.41 6.45 -22.08
N VAL A 197 -49.26 7.25 -21.44
CA VAL A 197 -49.26 7.39 -19.97
C VAL A 197 -49.48 6.04 -19.30
N GLU A 198 -50.46 5.27 -19.80
CA GLU A 198 -50.75 3.91 -19.31
C GLU A 198 -49.54 2.98 -19.46
N ARG A 199 -48.82 3.05 -20.58
CA ARG A 199 -47.60 2.25 -20.79
C ARG A 199 -46.52 2.57 -19.76
N TYR A 200 -46.22 3.85 -19.53
CA TYR A 200 -45.24 4.24 -18.51
C TYR A 200 -45.65 3.78 -17.12
N LYS A 201 -46.92 3.97 -16.76
CA LYS A 201 -47.45 3.49 -15.48
C LYS A 201 -47.31 1.97 -15.34
N ASN A 202 -47.68 1.20 -16.36
CA ASN A 202 -47.60 -0.27 -16.33
C ASN A 202 -46.15 -0.75 -16.24
N GLN A 203 -45.22 -0.05 -16.88
CA GLN A 203 -43.79 -0.33 -16.77
C GLN A 203 -43.31 -0.08 -15.33
N SER A 204 -43.58 1.10 -14.75
CA SER A 204 -43.20 1.40 -13.36
C SER A 204 -43.86 0.47 -12.33
N ASP A 205 -45.08 0.00 -12.58
CA ASP A 205 -45.75 -1.00 -11.73
C ASP A 205 -45.07 -2.37 -11.81
N THR A 206 -44.58 -2.73 -13.00
CA THR A 206 -43.77 -3.94 -13.19
C THR A 206 -42.44 -3.83 -12.47
N ASP A 207 -41.74 -2.70 -12.62
CA ASP A 207 -40.48 -2.43 -11.94
C ASP A 207 -40.65 -2.47 -10.42
N LEU A 208 -41.73 -1.88 -9.89
CA LEU A 208 -42.07 -1.94 -8.46
C LEU A 208 -42.26 -3.38 -7.96
N LYS A 209 -42.91 -4.25 -8.74
CA LYS A 209 -43.09 -5.66 -8.37
C LYS A 209 -41.78 -6.42 -8.38
N ILE A 210 -40.91 -6.16 -9.37
CA ILE A 210 -39.57 -6.75 -9.44
C ILE A 210 -38.79 -6.35 -8.18
N LEU A 211 -38.69 -5.05 -7.89
CA LEU A 211 -37.98 -4.53 -6.72
C LEU A 211 -38.51 -5.11 -5.40
N LYS A 212 -39.84 -5.27 -5.26
CA LYS A 212 -40.42 -5.91 -4.07
C LYS A 212 -39.96 -7.36 -3.92
N SER A 213 -39.95 -8.13 -5.01
CA SER A 213 -39.46 -9.52 -4.97
C SER A 213 -37.95 -9.57 -4.65
N GLU A 214 -37.18 -8.61 -5.16
CA GLU A 214 -35.75 -8.50 -4.87
C GLU A 214 -35.54 -8.17 -3.39
N ALA A 215 -36.30 -7.23 -2.82
CA ALA A 215 -36.25 -6.85 -1.41
C ALA A 215 -36.58 -8.02 -0.45
N GLU A 216 -37.48 -8.92 -0.86
CA GLU A 216 -37.80 -10.13 -0.08
C GLU A 216 -36.61 -11.12 -0.02
N SER A 217 -35.81 -11.18 -1.08
CA SER A 217 -34.63 -12.06 -1.17
C SER A 217 -33.33 -11.40 -0.69
N ALA A 218 -33.30 -10.07 -0.61
CA ALA A 218 -32.13 -9.29 -0.24
C ALA A 218 -31.81 -9.42 1.26
N ARG A 219 -30.51 -9.41 1.55
CA ARG A 219 -30.00 -9.40 2.93
C ARG A 219 -29.97 -7.98 3.47
N SER A 220 -30.10 -7.83 4.78
CA SER A 220 -29.91 -6.52 5.42
C SER A 220 -28.47 -6.05 5.27
N ALA A 221 -28.27 -4.74 5.21
CA ALA A 221 -26.93 -4.14 5.16
C ALA A 221 -26.08 -4.59 6.35
N ASN A 222 -26.69 -4.69 7.54
CA ASN A 222 -26.03 -5.13 8.76
C ASN A 222 -25.61 -6.61 8.70
N ASP A 223 -26.38 -7.50 8.08
CA ASP A 223 -26.00 -8.91 7.91
C ASP A 223 -24.88 -9.09 6.89
N ILE A 224 -24.85 -8.25 5.85
CA ILE A 224 -23.77 -8.22 4.88
C ILE A 224 -22.49 -7.77 5.58
N GLU A 225 -22.56 -6.73 6.41
CA GLU A 225 -21.44 -6.16 7.14
C GLU A 225 -20.97 -6.96 8.36
N GLY A 226 -21.85 -7.73 9.01
CA GLY A 226 -21.48 -8.62 10.10
C GLY A 226 -20.37 -9.61 9.71
N LYS A 227 -20.27 -9.96 8.42
CA LYS A 227 -19.13 -10.72 7.88
C LYS A 227 -17.84 -9.91 7.76
N TYR A 228 -17.93 -8.60 7.58
CA TYR A 228 -16.78 -7.70 7.44
C TYR A 228 -16.21 -7.24 8.79
N LYS A 229 -17.00 -7.18 9.88
CA LYS A 229 -16.43 -6.91 11.22
C LYS A 229 -15.42 -7.96 11.68
N ASP A 230 -15.63 -9.23 11.32
CA ASP A 230 -14.61 -10.27 11.52
C ASP A 230 -13.39 -10.04 10.61
N THR A 231 -13.60 -9.52 9.39
CA THR A 231 -12.50 -9.13 8.52
C THR A 231 -11.69 -7.96 9.06
N ASP A 232 -12.24 -7.05 9.85
CA ASP A 232 -11.46 -5.96 10.47
C ASP A 232 -10.43 -6.49 11.46
N THR A 233 -10.82 -7.46 12.30
CA THR A 233 -9.88 -8.10 13.23
C THR A 233 -8.83 -8.91 12.46
N ILE A 234 -9.26 -9.68 11.47
CA ILE A 234 -8.35 -10.44 10.59
C ILE A 234 -7.39 -9.50 9.86
N THR A 235 -7.87 -8.34 9.46
CA THR A 235 -7.07 -7.37 8.71
C THR A 235 -6.11 -6.63 9.62
N LEU A 236 -6.54 -6.23 10.82
CA LEU A 236 -5.66 -5.65 11.82
C LEU A 236 -4.55 -6.63 12.21
N ILE A 237 -4.87 -7.91 12.36
CA ILE A 237 -3.89 -8.98 12.56
C ILE A 237 -2.97 -9.10 11.34
N ARG A 238 -3.50 -9.15 10.12
CA ARG A 238 -2.72 -9.24 8.88
C ARG A 238 -1.74 -8.07 8.75
N THR A 239 -2.20 -6.86 9.00
CA THR A 239 -1.40 -5.64 8.87
C THR A 239 -0.35 -5.54 9.96
N SER A 240 -0.69 -5.92 11.19
CA SER A 240 0.29 -6.08 12.26
C SER A 240 1.34 -7.12 11.89
N LEU A 241 0.92 -8.25 11.33
CA LEU A 241 1.82 -9.33 10.90
C LEU A 241 2.73 -8.89 9.75
N ILE A 242 2.25 -8.10 8.80
CA ILE A 242 3.09 -7.52 7.73
C ILE A 242 4.08 -6.50 8.32
N ARG A 243 3.66 -5.64 9.25
CA ARG A 243 4.54 -4.67 9.92
C ARG A 243 5.64 -5.36 10.72
N PHE A 244 5.26 -6.20 11.67
CA PHE A 244 6.20 -6.88 12.54
C PHE A 244 7.02 -7.92 11.79
N GLY A 245 6.43 -8.62 10.82
CA GLY A 245 7.13 -9.56 9.96
C GLY A 245 8.16 -8.87 9.07
N GLY A 246 7.77 -7.79 8.38
CA GLY A 246 8.67 -7.00 7.55
C GLY A 246 9.84 -6.40 8.32
N VAL A 247 9.54 -5.73 9.45
CA VAL A 247 10.56 -5.18 10.35
C VAL A 247 11.45 -6.29 10.91
N GLY A 248 10.88 -7.44 11.30
CA GLY A 248 11.62 -8.58 11.83
C GLY A 248 12.61 -9.16 10.83
N VAL A 249 12.21 -9.36 9.57
CA VAL A 249 13.10 -9.83 8.50
C VAL A 249 14.24 -8.85 8.24
N VAL A 250 13.95 -7.54 8.24
CA VAL A 250 14.97 -6.51 8.04
C VAL A 250 15.96 -6.46 9.20
N LEU A 251 15.49 -6.52 10.45
CA LEU A 251 16.36 -6.58 11.63
C LEU A 251 17.22 -7.85 11.64
N PHE A 252 16.66 -8.98 11.21
CA PHE A 252 17.40 -10.22 11.05
C PHE A 252 18.54 -10.07 10.03
N LEU A 253 18.29 -9.47 8.88
CA LEU A 253 19.35 -9.18 7.88
C LEU A 253 20.44 -8.26 8.46
N ILE A 254 20.06 -7.20 9.16
CA ILE A 254 21.02 -6.30 9.84
C ILE A 254 21.87 -7.08 10.85
N SER A 255 21.27 -8.01 11.61
CA SER A 255 21.97 -8.83 12.60
C SER A 255 23.08 -9.70 11.99
N ILE A 256 22.92 -10.14 10.74
CA ILE A 256 23.94 -10.90 9.99
C ILE A 256 25.00 -9.96 9.41
N LEU A 257 24.60 -8.80 8.90
CA LEU A 257 25.50 -7.86 8.24
C LEU A 257 26.46 -7.16 9.21
N VAL A 258 26.03 -6.86 10.44
CA VAL A 258 26.85 -6.15 11.44
C VAL A 258 28.14 -6.92 11.80
N PRO A 259 28.11 -8.23 12.11
CA PRO A 259 29.32 -9.02 12.30
C PRO A 259 30.26 -9.02 11.09
N ILE A 260 29.72 -9.13 9.86
CA ILE A 260 30.49 -9.14 8.62
C ILE A 260 31.18 -7.78 8.41
N TYR A 261 30.46 -6.68 8.66
CA TYR A 261 31.02 -5.33 8.68
C TYR A 261 32.19 -5.21 9.66
N LYS A 262 31.97 -5.57 10.92
CA LYS A 262 33.00 -5.51 11.97
C LYS A 262 34.23 -6.36 11.61
N HIS A 263 34.02 -7.54 11.03
CA HIS A 263 35.10 -8.41 10.59
C HIS A 263 35.96 -7.77 9.49
N ASN A 264 35.33 -7.17 8.46
CA ASN A 264 36.06 -6.49 7.39
C ASN A 264 36.87 -5.28 7.89
N ILE A 265 36.33 -4.50 8.82
CA ILE A 265 37.09 -3.40 9.45
C ILE A 265 38.32 -3.93 10.19
N LYS A 266 38.18 -5.00 10.98
CA LYS A 266 39.30 -5.63 11.68
C LYS A 266 40.37 -6.16 10.72
N LEU A 267 39.97 -6.82 9.64
CA LEU A 267 40.88 -7.28 8.59
C LEU A 267 41.61 -6.12 7.91
N SER A 268 40.90 -5.04 7.61
CA SER A 268 41.50 -3.83 7.04
C SER A 268 42.60 -3.26 7.97
N ALA A 269 42.29 -3.07 9.25
CA ALA A 269 43.24 -2.58 10.25
C ALA A 269 44.45 -3.51 10.42
N TYR A 270 44.22 -4.82 10.41
CA TYR A 270 45.28 -5.83 10.47
C TYR A 270 46.24 -5.75 9.28
N TYR A 271 45.72 -5.67 8.05
CA TYR A 271 46.57 -5.55 6.86
C TYR A 271 47.30 -4.21 6.79
N LEU A 272 46.67 -3.14 7.24
CA LEU A 272 47.30 -1.82 7.34
C LEU A 272 48.49 -1.85 8.32
N ALA A 273 48.28 -2.37 9.53
CA ALA A 273 49.33 -2.52 10.53
C ALA A 273 50.52 -3.36 10.02
N ARG A 274 50.24 -4.42 9.26
CA ARG A 274 51.30 -5.23 8.61
C ARG A 274 52.04 -4.47 7.53
N SER A 275 51.35 -3.69 6.70
CA SER A 275 52.03 -2.81 5.75
C SER A 275 52.95 -1.84 6.48
N ASP A 276 52.49 -1.23 7.57
CA ASP A 276 53.26 -0.22 8.29
C ASP A 276 54.47 -0.84 8.98
N ALA A 277 54.34 -2.03 9.56
CA ALA A 277 55.45 -2.79 10.10
C ALA A 277 56.52 -3.08 9.04
N ILE A 278 56.11 -3.50 7.83
CA ILE A 278 57.03 -3.77 6.73
C ILE A 278 57.72 -2.47 6.26
N SER A 279 56.95 -1.38 6.10
CA SER A 279 57.50 -0.07 5.71
C SER A 279 58.50 0.45 6.73
N ILE A 280 58.18 0.41 8.03
CA ILE A 280 59.07 0.84 9.11
C ILE A 280 60.35 -0.02 9.14
N ASN A 281 60.21 -1.35 9.06
CA ASN A 281 61.36 -2.26 9.02
C ASN A 281 62.28 -1.99 7.83
N SER A 282 61.69 -1.68 6.67
CA SER A 282 62.46 -1.33 5.45
C SER A 282 63.21 -0.01 5.58
N SER A 283 62.69 0.95 6.35
CA SER A 283 63.33 2.26 6.57
C SER A 283 64.38 2.23 7.68
N LEU A 284 64.19 1.44 8.73
CA LEU A 284 65.07 1.39 9.91
C LEU A 284 66.09 0.26 9.88
N GLY A 285 65.96 -0.73 8.98
CA GLY A 285 66.87 -1.88 8.90
C GLY A 285 66.84 -2.79 10.14
N THR A 286 65.73 -2.79 10.89
CA THR A 286 65.63 -3.59 12.13
C THR A 286 65.67 -5.09 11.83
N LYS A 287 66.40 -5.86 12.65
CA LYS A 287 66.51 -7.32 12.48
C LYS A 287 65.26 -8.09 12.94
N ASN A 288 64.38 -7.47 13.74
CA ASN A 288 63.26 -8.16 14.39
C ASN A 288 61.88 -7.75 13.86
N LEU A 289 61.62 -8.02 12.56
CA LEU A 289 60.32 -7.77 11.94
C LEU A 289 59.17 -8.46 12.71
N LYS A 290 59.41 -9.64 13.28
CA LYS A 290 58.38 -10.40 14.01
C LYS A 290 57.87 -9.63 15.23
N GLU A 291 58.79 -9.11 16.03
CA GLU A 291 58.45 -8.29 17.21
C GLU A 291 57.72 -7.02 16.80
N LEU A 292 58.20 -6.33 15.76
CA LEU A 292 57.54 -5.13 15.24
C LEU A 292 56.13 -5.42 14.73
N THR A 293 55.93 -6.52 14.00
CA THR A 293 54.59 -6.92 13.56
C THR A 293 53.69 -7.26 14.74
N ASN A 294 54.21 -7.89 15.81
CA ASN A 294 53.41 -8.21 16.99
C ASN A 294 53.01 -6.95 17.79
N ILE A 295 53.87 -5.93 17.80
CA ILE A 295 53.59 -4.65 18.48
C ILE A 295 52.56 -3.83 17.69
N LEU A 296 52.71 -3.76 16.36
CA LEU A 296 51.84 -2.93 15.52
C LEU A 296 50.52 -3.61 15.15
N THR A 297 50.52 -4.93 15.04
CA THR A 297 49.29 -5.67 14.73
C THR A 297 48.38 -5.61 15.94
N PRO A 298 47.19 -4.99 15.84
CA PRO A 298 46.26 -4.98 16.96
C PRO A 298 45.94 -6.41 17.34
N ASN A 299 46.00 -6.70 18.65
CA ASN A 299 45.80 -8.03 19.23
C ASN A 299 44.30 -8.39 19.23
N TYR A 300 43.66 -8.27 18.06
CA TYR A 300 42.32 -8.76 17.84
C TYR A 300 42.42 -10.28 17.85
N LEU A 301 41.97 -10.89 18.93
CA LEU A 301 41.60 -12.30 18.93
C LEU A 301 40.55 -12.52 17.83
N PHE A 302 41.01 -12.93 16.65
CA PHE A 302 40.14 -13.45 15.58
C PHE A 302 39.47 -14.77 15.99
N GLU A 303 39.82 -15.29 17.17
CA GLU A 303 39.54 -16.65 17.63
C GLU A 303 38.11 -16.92 18.07
N LYS A 304 37.24 -15.90 18.13
CA LYS A 304 35.81 -16.16 18.27
C LYS A 304 35.14 -15.82 16.96
N GLU A 305 34.80 -16.87 16.21
CA GLU A 305 33.81 -16.77 15.15
C GLU A 305 32.61 -15.96 15.70
N PRO A 306 32.11 -14.96 14.94
CA PRO A 306 30.95 -14.22 15.40
C PRO A 306 29.84 -15.22 15.71
N ASN A 307 29.29 -15.16 16.92
CA ASN A 307 28.16 -16.02 17.28
C ASN A 307 27.08 -15.79 16.22
N THR A 308 26.77 -16.82 15.45
CA THR A 308 25.66 -16.75 14.51
C THR A 308 24.36 -16.67 15.32
N PRO A 309 23.31 -15.98 14.82
CA PRO A 309 22.03 -15.93 15.51
C PRO A 309 21.48 -17.32 15.87
N LEU A 310 21.77 -18.33 15.02
CA LEU A 310 21.45 -19.73 15.27
C LEU A 310 22.11 -20.29 16.54
N ASN A 311 23.36 -19.93 16.82
CA ASN A 311 24.07 -20.37 18.02
C ASN A 311 23.45 -19.76 19.29
N GLU A 312 22.93 -18.53 19.22
CA GLU A 312 22.23 -17.90 20.34
C GLU A 312 20.85 -18.53 20.57
N ILE A 313 20.09 -18.81 19.50
CA ILE A 313 18.81 -19.52 19.58
C ILE A 313 19.02 -20.94 20.14
N ALA A 314 20.03 -21.68 19.68
CA ALA A 314 20.35 -23.00 20.21
C ALA A 314 20.71 -22.96 21.70
N ARG A 315 21.42 -21.92 22.16
CA ARG A 315 21.70 -21.71 23.59
C ARG A 315 20.43 -21.38 24.38
N ALA A 316 19.55 -20.53 23.85
CA ALA A 316 18.28 -20.18 24.50
C ALA A 316 17.34 -21.38 24.64
N ILE A 317 17.24 -22.22 23.60
CA ILE A 317 16.45 -23.46 23.63
C ILE A 317 17.02 -24.44 24.66
N SER A 318 18.33 -24.63 24.68
CA SER A 318 18.98 -25.54 25.64
C SER A 318 18.92 -25.03 27.09
N SER A 319 18.84 -23.71 27.32
CA SER A 319 18.60 -23.17 28.66
C SER A 319 17.15 -23.30 29.15
N LEU A 320 16.17 -23.41 28.24
CA LEU A 320 14.76 -23.63 28.58
C LEU A 320 14.42 -25.09 28.92
N GLN A 321 15.30 -26.02 28.58
CA GLN A 321 15.13 -27.46 28.86
C GLN A 321 15.73 -27.90 30.22
N LYS A 322 16.35 -26.98 30.97
CA LYS A 322 16.83 -27.20 32.34
C LYS A 322 15.85 -26.63 33.35
#